data_AF-A0A2N6SEH5-F1
#
_entry.id   AF-A0A2N6SEH5-F1
#
_cell.length_a   1.000
_cell.length_b   1.000
_cell.length_c   1.000
_cell.angle_alpha   90.00
_cell.angle_beta   90.00
_cell.angle_gamma   90.00
#
_symmetry.space_group_name_H-M   'P 1'
#
loop_
_entity.id
_entity.type
_entity.pdbx_description
1 polymer ?
#
loop_
_entity_poly.entity_id
_entity_poly.type
_entity_poly.pdbx_seq_one_letter_code
_entity_poly.pdbx_strand_id
1 'polypeptide(L)'
;MKTSTLLLITILPIELMTLLLFFLPEKHLITGIMMMALYFGIIMLISGKYIKRGDNAHLISGVDISYEEAKLPENIEKYSKDSKIVGNICLGVGSICFLIVIVYFIVINI
;
A
#
# COMPACT_ATOMS: atom_id res chain seq x y z
N MET A 1 6.05 -3.76 -13.70
CA MET A 1 4.57 -3.70 -13.64
C MET A 1 4.15 -2.34 -14.16
N LYS A 2 3.24 -2.25 -15.12
CA LYS A 2 2.74 -0.94 -15.57
C LYS A 2 2.05 -0.25 -14.38
N THR A 3 2.21 1.06 -14.23
CA THR A 3 1.60 1.90 -13.18
C THR A 3 0.10 1.64 -13.03
N SER A 4 -0.57 1.31 -14.13
CA SER A 4 -1.97 0.90 -14.20
C SER A 4 -2.29 -0.41 -13.47
N THR A 5 -1.37 -1.38 -13.42
CA THR A 5 -1.57 -2.63 -12.66
C THR A 5 -1.48 -2.41 -11.16
N LEU A 6 -0.55 -1.54 -10.73
CA LEU A 6 -0.45 -1.17 -9.32
C LEU A 6 -1.71 -0.42 -8.88
N LEU A 7 -2.12 0.60 -9.63
CA LEU A 7 -3.36 1.34 -9.40
C LEU A 7 -4.60 0.45 -9.35
N LEU A 8 -4.71 -0.52 -10.27
CA LEU A 8 -5.80 -1.49 -10.27
C LEU A 8 -5.80 -2.32 -8.97
N ILE A 9 -4.65 -2.82 -8.53
CA ILE A 9 -4.53 -3.57 -7.27
C ILE A 9 -4.87 -2.69 -6.06
N THR A 10 -4.61 -1.38 -6.11
CA THR A 10 -4.93 -0.46 -5.01
C THR A 10 -6.40 -0.01 -5.00
N ILE A 11 -7.00 0.21 -6.17
CA ILE A 11 -8.36 0.79 -6.32
C ILE A 11 -9.44 -0.28 -6.35
N LEU A 12 -9.20 -1.42 -7.00
CA LEU A 12 -10.16 -2.52 -7.09
C LEU A 12 -10.69 -2.99 -5.72
N PRO A 13 -9.88 -3.10 -4.65
CA PRO A 13 -10.37 -3.48 -3.32
C PRO A 13 -11.31 -2.42 -2.72
N ILE A 14 -11.10 -1.13 -3.03
CA ILE A 14 -11.91 0.00 -2.55
C ILE A 14 -13.27 0.01 -3.25
N GLU A 15 -13.27 -0.20 -4.57
CA GLU A 15 -14.50 -0.28 -5.38
C GLU A 15 -15.34 -1.50 -5.00
N LEU A 16 -14.71 -2.67 -4.84
CA LEU A 16 -15.40 -3.89 -4.39
C LEU A 16 -16.02 -3.71 -3.01
N MET A 17 -15.35 -2.96 -2.13
CA MET A 17 -15.84 -2.63 -0.79
C MET A 17 -17.02 -1.69 -0.80
N THR A 18 -16.96 -0.64 -1.61
CA THR A 18 -18.07 0.32 -1.72
C THR A 18 -19.31 -0.43 -2.17
N LEU A 19 -19.16 -1.39 -3.10
CA LEU A 19 -20.23 -2.25 -3.54
C LEU A 19 -20.72 -3.19 -2.42
N LEU A 20 -19.82 -3.86 -1.70
CA LEU A 20 -20.16 -4.75 -0.58
C LEU A 20 -20.84 -4.03 0.59
N LEU A 21 -20.46 -2.78 0.90
CA LEU A 21 -21.07 -1.93 1.92
C LEU A 21 -22.58 -1.68 1.67
N PHE A 22 -23.03 -1.67 0.41
CA PHE A 22 -24.46 -1.56 0.08
C PHE A 22 -25.25 -2.86 0.29
N PHE A 23 -24.59 -4.02 0.30
CA PHE A 23 -25.25 -5.34 0.35
C PHE A 23 -25.11 -6.07 1.68
N LEU A 24 -24.17 -5.67 2.55
CA LEU A 24 -23.91 -6.35 3.82
C LEU A 24 -24.78 -5.81 4.98
N PRO A 25 -25.36 -6.70 5.80
CA PRO A 25 -26.02 -6.30 7.06
C PRO A 25 -25.05 -5.57 7.99
N GLU A 26 -25.51 -4.52 8.69
CA GLU A 26 -24.67 -3.67 9.58
C GLU A 26 -23.77 -4.47 10.54
N LYS A 27 -24.28 -5.60 11.06
CA LYS A 27 -23.54 -6.49 11.97
C LYS A 27 -22.23 -7.06 11.39
N HIS A 28 -22.07 -7.09 10.08
CA HIS A 28 -20.86 -7.61 9.42
C HIS A 28 -19.99 -6.50 8.80
N LEU A 29 -20.44 -5.25 8.82
CA LEU A 29 -19.69 -4.12 8.26
C LEU A 29 -18.35 -3.92 8.96
N ILE A 30 -18.34 -3.98 10.30
CA ILE A 30 -17.12 -3.74 11.09
C ILE A 30 -16.08 -4.83 10.80
N THR A 31 -16.49 -6.10 10.75
CA THR A 31 -15.60 -7.20 10.40
C THR A 31 -15.09 -7.09 8.97
N GLY A 32 -15.95 -6.67 8.02
CA GLY A 32 -15.55 -6.39 6.64
C GLY A 32 -14.51 -5.28 6.55
N ILE A 33 -14.71 -4.16 7.24
CA ILE A 33 -13.76 -3.04 7.31
C ILE A 33 -12.40 -3.50 7.87
N MET A 34 -12.40 -4.37 8.88
CA MET A 34 -11.16 -4.88 9.48
C MET A 34 -10.40 -5.83 8.56
N MET A 35 -11.10 -6.71 7.83
CA MET A 35 -10.47 -7.55 6.80
C MET A 35 -9.84 -6.71 5.68
N MET A 36 -10.42 -5.54 5.38
CA MET A 36 -9.88 -4.60 4.37
C MET A 36 -8.67 -3.83 4.88
N ALA A 37 -8.71 -3.36 6.13
CA ALA A 37 -7.55 -2.77 6.77
C ALA A 37 -6.38 -3.76 6.79
N LEU A 38 -6.65 -5.05 7.01
CA LEU A 38 -5.64 -6.11 6.95
C LEU A 38 -5.06 -6.27 5.54
N TYR A 39 -5.94 -6.37 4.53
CA TYR A 39 -5.54 -6.50 3.13
C TYR A 39 -4.70 -5.32 2.65
N PHE A 40 -5.14 -4.10 2.95
CA PHE A 40 -4.42 -2.87 2.64
C PHE A 40 -3.07 -2.82 3.38
N GLY A 41 -3.05 -3.22 4.65
CA GLY A 41 -1.82 -3.32 5.44
C GLY A 41 -0.79 -4.26 4.81
N ILE A 42 -1.21 -5.43 4.34
CA ILE A 42 -0.34 -6.40 3.65
C ILE A 42 0.22 -5.80 2.35
N ILE A 43 -0.61 -5.17 1.53
CA ILE A 43 -0.14 -4.52 0.30
C ILE A 43 0.88 -3.44 0.60
N MET A 44 0.63 -2.60 1.61
CA MET A 44 1.54 -1.52 1.99
C MET A 44 2.86 -2.05 2.56
N LEU A 45 2.85 -3.14 3.33
CA LEU A 45 4.07 -3.78 3.82
C LEU A 45 4.92 -4.36 2.68
N ILE A 46 4.28 -5.07 1.75
CA ILE A 46 4.95 -5.67 0.59
C ILE A 46 5.51 -4.55 -0.31
N SER A 47 4.68 -3.58 -0.67
CA SER A 47 5.06 -2.44 -1.51
C SER A 47 6.16 -1.62 -0.86
N GLY A 48 6.03 -1.31 0.43
CA GLY A 48 7.03 -0.57 1.20
C GLY A 48 8.40 -1.26 1.22
N LYS A 49 8.44 -2.60 1.30
CA LYS A 49 9.69 -3.36 1.21
C LYS A 49 10.36 -3.23 -0.16
N TYR A 50 9.59 -3.33 -1.25
CA TYR A 50 10.12 -3.19 -2.61
C TYR A 50 10.56 -1.75 -2.92
N ILE A 51 9.77 -0.77 -2.48
CA ILE A 51 10.07 0.66 -2.59
C ILE A 51 11.32 0.99 -1.77
N LYS A 52 11.43 0.56 -0.51
CA LYS A 52 12.61 0.86 0.33
C LYS A 52 13.93 0.31 -0.22
N ARG A 53 13.87 -0.80 -0.97
CA ARG A 53 15.06 -1.44 -1.55
C ARG A 53 15.64 -0.65 -2.74
N GLY A 54 14.87 0.27 -3.33
CA GLY A 54 15.31 1.08 -4.47
C GLY A 54 15.25 0.36 -5.82
N ASP A 55 14.93 -0.95 -5.83
CA ASP A 55 14.81 -1.78 -7.04
C ASP A 55 13.81 -1.19 -8.05
N ASN A 56 12.84 -0.42 -7.55
CA ASN A 56 11.74 0.14 -8.31
C ASN A 56 11.58 1.66 -8.10
N ALA A 57 12.67 2.40 -7.91
CA ALA A 57 12.59 3.86 -7.69
C ALA A 57 11.89 4.60 -8.85
N HIS A 58 11.94 4.04 -10.07
CA HIS A 58 11.20 4.48 -11.25
C HIS A 58 9.67 4.28 -11.15
N LEU A 59 9.17 3.47 -10.21
CA LEU A 59 7.74 3.30 -9.92
C LEU A 59 7.24 4.30 -8.86
N ILE A 60 8.15 5.04 -8.22
CA ILE A 60 7.85 5.99 -7.15
C ILE A 60 7.61 7.34 -7.80
N SER A 61 6.33 7.59 -8.03
CA SER A 61 5.73 8.77 -8.64
C SER A 61 5.77 8.82 -10.17
N GLY A 62 4.67 9.33 -10.72
CA GLY A 62 4.48 9.67 -12.13
C GLY A 62 5.39 10.81 -12.57
N VAL A 63 6.69 10.64 -12.41
CA VAL A 63 7.67 11.38 -13.19
C VAL A 63 7.81 10.57 -14.47
N ASP A 64 7.36 11.13 -15.59
CA ASP A 64 7.70 10.66 -16.94
C ASP A 64 9.21 10.87 -17.17
N ILE A 65 10.04 10.12 -16.44
CA ILE A 65 11.48 10.05 -16.69
C ILE A 65 11.72 8.76 -17.44
N SER A 66 12.43 8.89 -18.55
CA SER A 66 12.96 7.76 -19.27
C SER A 66 13.76 6.87 -18.31
N TYR A 67 13.70 5.56 -18.50
CA TYR A 67 14.58 4.61 -17.78
C TYR A 67 16.06 4.99 -17.92
N GLU A 68 16.43 5.69 -19.00
CA GLU A 68 17.77 6.22 -19.24
C GLU A 68 18.10 7.41 -18.33
N GLU A 69 17.14 8.30 -18.08
CA GLU A 69 17.31 9.47 -17.21
C GLU A 69 17.39 9.08 -15.72
N ALA A 70 16.69 8.00 -15.34
CA ALA A 70 16.78 7.42 -14.01
C ALA A 70 18.14 6.77 -13.71
N LYS A 71 18.93 6.46 -14.75
CA LYS A 71 20.30 5.91 -14.63
C LYS A 71 21.38 6.96 -14.47
N LEU A 72 21.07 8.26 -14.62
CA LEU A 72 22.06 9.29 -14.35
C LEU A 72 22.46 9.26 -12.86
N PRO A 73 23.76 9.36 -12.54
CA PRO A 73 24.27 9.21 -11.18
C PRO A 73 23.66 10.22 -10.19
N GLU A 74 23.43 11.47 -10.61
CA GLU A 74 22.76 12.49 -9.79
C GLU A 74 21.31 12.11 -9.44
N ASN A 75 20.61 11.48 -10.39
CA ASN A 75 19.22 11.07 -10.21
C ASN A 75 19.13 9.82 -9.33
N ILE A 76 20.05 8.86 -9.50
CA ILE A 76 20.08 7.61 -8.70
C ILE A 76 20.13 7.93 -7.20
N GLU A 77 20.97 8.87 -6.77
CA GLU A 77 21.12 9.21 -5.35
C GLU A 77 19.85 9.87 -4.78
N LYS A 78 19.29 10.83 -5.53
CA LYS A 78 18.03 11.50 -5.17
C LYS A 78 16.87 10.51 -5.06
N TYR A 79 16.67 9.69 -6.09
CA TYR A 79 15.60 8.69 -6.12
C TYR A 79 15.80 7.61 -5.06
N SER A 80 17.03 7.17 -4.78
CA SER A 80 17.33 6.23 -3.69
C SER A 80 16.91 6.77 -2.33
N LYS A 81 17.14 8.07 -2.08
CA LYS A 81 16.76 8.73 -0.82
C LYS A 81 15.25 8.85 -0.68
N ASP A 82 14.57 9.33 -1.72
CA ASP A 82 13.10 9.47 -1.73
C ASP A 82 12.41 8.11 -1.61
N SER A 83 12.96 7.09 -2.30
CA SER A 83 12.51 5.70 -2.25
C SER A 83 12.57 5.10 -0.84
N LYS A 84 13.62 5.41 -0.08
CA LYS A 84 13.72 4.99 1.33
C LYS A 84 12.67 5.66 2.22
N ILE A 85 12.40 6.95 1.99
CA ILE A 85 11.39 7.70 2.76
C ILE A 85 10.00 7.12 2.48
N VAL A 86 9.60 7.02 1.21
CA VAL A 86 8.30 6.48 0.80
C VAL A 86 8.14 5.03 1.26
N GLY A 87 9.20 4.23 1.16
CA GLY A 87 9.20 2.84 1.62
C GLY A 87 8.97 2.73 3.12
N ASN A 88 9.61 3.58 3.93
CA ASN A 88 9.39 3.64 5.38
C ASN A 88 7.96 4.09 5.73
N ILE A 89 7.40 5.06 5.00
CA ILE A 89 6.01 5.50 5.20
C ILE A 89 5.05 4.34 4.92
N CYS A 90 5.21 3.64 3.80
CA CYS A 90 4.38 2.47 3.47
C CYS A 90 4.49 1.38 4.53
N LEU A 91 5.70 1.08 5.03
CA LEU A 91 5.88 0.13 6.13
C LEU A 91 5.20 0.58 7.42
N GLY A 92 5.28 1.87 7.75
CA GLY A 92 4.63 2.45 8.93
C GLY A 92 3.10 2.35 8.85
N VAL A 93 2.51 2.83 7.74
CA VAL A 93 1.07 2.75 7.50
C VAL A 93 0.60 1.29 7.49
N GLY A 94 1.32 0.40 6.81
CA GLY A 94 1.00 -1.02 6.78
C GLY A 94 1.03 -1.68 8.16
N SER A 95 2.00 -1.31 9.00
CA SER A 95 2.10 -1.81 10.39
C SER A 95 0.96 -1.31 11.27
N ILE A 96 0.55 -0.04 11.13
CA ILE A 96 -0.57 0.54 11.88
C ILE A 96 -1.88 -0.17 11.49
N CYS A 97 -2.13 -0.36 10.21
CA CYS A 97 -3.30 -1.10 9.73
C CYS A 97 -3.34 -2.51 10.34
N PHE A 98 -2.20 -3.20 10.38
CA PHE A 98 -2.09 -4.53 10.97
C PHE A 98 -2.38 -4.52 12.49
N LEU A 99 -1.86 -3.52 13.20
CA LEU A 99 -2.04 -3.38 14.65
C LEU A 99 -3.49 -3.11 15.03
N ILE A 100 -4.18 -2.24 14.29
CA ILE A 100 -5.61 -1.96 14.50
C ILE A 100 -6.44 -3.25 14.35
N VAL A 101 -6.15 -4.06 13.33
CA VAL A 101 -6.86 -5.32 13.11
C VAL A 101 -6.61 -6.32 14.24
N ILE A 102 -5.36 -6.45 14.70
CA ILE A 102 -5.02 -7.33 15.83
C ILE A 102 -5.78 -6.91 17.09
N VAL A 103 -5.77 -5.62 17.43
CA VAL A 103 -6.49 -5.09 18.60
C VAL A 103 -7.98 -5.39 18.49
N TYR A 104 -8.58 -5.17 17.32
CA TYR A 104 -9.99 -5.49 17.10
C TYR A 104 -10.32 -6.97 17.34
N PHE A 105 -9.51 -7.89 16.80
CA PHE A 105 -9.73 -9.33 17.02
C PHE A 105 -9.55 -9.74 18.48
N ILE A 106 -8.61 -9.13 19.20
CA ILE A 106 -8.43 -9.39 20.64
C ILE A 106 -9.65 -8.89 21.43
N VAL A 107 -10.10 -7.67 21.18
CA VAL A 107 -11.22 -7.05 21.92
C VAL A 107 -12.55 -7.77 21.67
N ILE A 108 -12.81 -8.26 20.46
CA ILE A 108 -14.05 -9.01 20.16
C ILE A 108 -14.05 -10.44 20.69
N ASN A 109 -12.87 -11.07 20.85
CA ASN A 109 -12.76 -12.43 21.38
C ASN A 109 -12.62 -12.49 22.91
N ILE A 110 -12.70 -11.34 23.62
CA ILE A 110 -12.78 -11.21 25.08
C ILE A 110 -14.23 -10.93 25.46
#